data_AF-A0A956P5V9-F1
#
_entry.id   AF-A0A956P5V9-F1
#
_cell.length_a   1.000
_cell.length_b   1.000
_cell.length_c   1.000
_cell.angle_alpha   90.00
_cell.angle_beta   90.00
_cell.angle_gamma   90.00
#
_symmetry.space_group_name_H-M   'P 1'
#
loop_
_entity.id
_entity.type
_entity.pdbx_description
1 polymer ?
#
loop_
_entity_poly.entity_id
_entity_poly.type
_entity_poly.pdbx_seq_one_letter_code
_entity_poly.pdbx_strand_id
1 'polypeptide(L)'
;MSADKDPRDGPASDAERDRRAAQRGSGHRHDRHARRGRPPIDPDERKDKVLHARIPESLDAQLRQEARKMRIPVSNLVRNILEDTLRLVDNVVADSFELVDTVRRDALHIADTAKRTYGSFAKARDDEDEDGEGEEGAEGEDAAVFVAADEAPDEDPESASNAADPGRTEDPLADIYGWQSLRVSREEHCAKCDAAIARGTSANLGQSDVPGAARRWLCDACMEAW
;
A
#
# COMPACT_ATOMS: atom_id res chain seq x y z
N MET A 1 -91.90 -57.57 -22.74
CA MET A 1 -91.97 -56.10 -22.85
C MET A 1 -92.19 -55.55 -21.43
N SER A 2 -91.38 -55.82 -20.41
CA SER A 2 -89.92 -55.57 -20.23
C SER A 2 -89.59 -54.13 -20.55
N ALA A 3 -89.60 -53.26 -19.52
CA ALA A 3 -88.41 -52.77 -18.80
C ALA A 3 -88.03 -51.40 -19.38
N ASP A 4 -87.66 -50.35 -18.66
CA ASP A 4 -87.34 -50.18 -17.26
C ASP A 4 -87.50 -48.68 -16.96
N LYS A 5 -88.04 -48.38 -15.80
CA LYS A 5 -88.20 -47.01 -15.29
C LYS A 5 -87.13 -46.86 -14.21
N ASP A 6 -86.03 -46.18 -14.53
CA ASP A 6 -85.03 -45.81 -13.53
C ASP A 6 -84.75 -44.29 -13.59
N PRO A 7 -84.67 -43.62 -12.43
CA PRO A 7 -84.78 -42.19 -12.25
C PRO A 7 -83.40 -41.54 -12.19
N ARG A 8 -83.35 -40.24 -12.51
CA ARG A 8 -82.45 -39.25 -11.89
C ARG A 8 -82.64 -37.92 -12.61
N ASP A 9 -83.36 -37.00 -12.00
CA ASP A 9 -83.15 -35.55 -12.12
C ASP A 9 -84.05 -34.83 -11.11
N GLY A 10 -83.70 -34.96 -9.83
CA GLY A 10 -84.14 -34.00 -8.83
C GLY A 10 -83.23 -32.77 -8.93
N PRO A 11 -83.76 -31.53 -9.04
CA PRO A 11 -82.91 -30.35 -9.07
C PRO A 11 -82.18 -30.24 -7.74
N ALA A 12 -80.85 -30.31 -7.79
CA ALA A 12 -79.99 -30.03 -6.65
C ALA A 12 -80.40 -28.67 -6.07
N SER A 13 -80.88 -28.68 -4.83
CA SER A 13 -81.28 -27.49 -4.07
C SER A 13 -80.21 -26.40 -4.18
N ASP A 14 -80.63 -25.14 -4.32
CA ASP A 14 -79.74 -23.98 -4.46
C ASP A 14 -78.63 -23.92 -3.39
N ALA A 15 -78.86 -24.51 -2.21
CA ALA A 15 -77.88 -24.69 -1.15
C ALA A 15 -76.62 -25.51 -1.54
N GLU A 16 -76.74 -26.46 -2.48
CA GLU A 16 -75.63 -27.29 -2.98
C GLU A 16 -74.78 -26.52 -4.02
N ARG A 17 -75.43 -25.64 -4.79
CA ARG A 17 -74.78 -24.76 -5.77
C ARG A 17 -73.95 -23.69 -5.07
N ASP A 18 -74.45 -23.12 -3.97
CA ASP A 18 -73.70 -22.16 -3.15
C ASP A 18 -72.50 -22.79 -2.43
N ARG A 19 -72.62 -24.04 -1.96
CA ARG A 19 -71.47 -24.78 -1.39
C ARG A 19 -70.37 -25.05 -2.41
N ARG A 20 -70.72 -25.33 -3.67
CA ARG A 20 -69.74 -25.52 -4.77
C ARG A 20 -69.10 -24.21 -5.23
N ALA A 21 -69.80 -23.08 -5.10
CA ALA A 21 -69.22 -21.75 -5.32
C ALA A 21 -68.23 -21.38 -4.21
N ALA A 22 -68.53 -21.70 -2.95
CA ALA A 22 -67.64 -21.47 -1.81
C ALA A 22 -66.38 -22.36 -1.82
N GLN A 23 -66.48 -23.62 -2.30
CA GLN A 23 -65.32 -24.53 -2.39
C GLN A 23 -64.41 -24.29 -3.61
N ARG A 24 -64.82 -23.46 -4.58
CA ARG A 24 -63.98 -23.07 -5.74
C ARG A 24 -63.34 -21.69 -5.59
N GLY A 25 -63.52 -21.06 -4.42
CA GLY A 25 -63.16 -19.66 -4.15
C GLY A 25 -61.93 -19.42 -3.27
N SER A 26 -61.19 -20.44 -2.79
CA SER A 26 -59.89 -20.21 -2.14
C SER A 26 -58.78 -20.23 -3.19
N GLY A 27 -58.84 -19.24 -4.08
CA GLY A 27 -57.72 -18.87 -4.92
C GLY A 27 -56.53 -18.51 -4.04
N HIS A 28 -55.67 -19.49 -3.76
CA HIS A 28 -54.27 -19.27 -3.41
C HIS A 28 -53.52 -18.85 -4.70
N ARG A 29 -54.00 -17.76 -5.30
CA ARG A 29 -53.28 -16.96 -6.27
C ARG A 29 -52.76 -15.80 -5.45
N HIS A 30 -51.48 -15.86 -5.10
CA HIS A 30 -50.53 -14.76 -5.11
C HIS A 30 -49.34 -15.17 -4.25
N ASP A 31 -48.53 -16.09 -4.77
CA ASP A 31 -47.09 -16.00 -4.53
C ASP A 31 -46.29 -16.54 -5.72
N ARG A 32 -46.61 -16.00 -6.91
CA ARG A 32 -45.77 -16.16 -8.11
C ARG A 32 -44.69 -15.08 -8.20
N HIS A 33 -44.21 -14.59 -7.06
CA HIS A 33 -43.05 -13.73 -6.97
C HIS A 33 -42.04 -14.20 -5.92
N ALA A 34 -41.86 -15.51 -5.79
CA ALA A 34 -40.53 -16.06 -5.56
C ALA A 34 -39.67 -15.89 -6.84
N ARG A 35 -39.57 -14.65 -7.36
CA ARG A 35 -38.35 -14.27 -8.06
C ARG A 35 -37.28 -14.49 -7.02
N ARG A 36 -36.31 -15.34 -7.36
CA ARG A 36 -35.03 -15.48 -6.66
C ARG A 36 -34.36 -14.09 -6.65
N GLY A 37 -34.85 -13.21 -5.81
CA GLY A 37 -34.14 -12.03 -5.36
C GLY A 37 -33.15 -12.55 -4.36
N ARG A 38 -31.87 -12.43 -4.69
CA ARG A 38 -30.82 -12.42 -3.68
C ARG A 38 -31.29 -11.54 -2.52
N PRO A 39 -31.15 -11.97 -1.24
CA PRO A 39 -31.52 -11.13 -0.11
C PRO A 39 -30.93 -9.72 -0.30
N PRO A 40 -31.65 -8.65 0.09
CA PRO A 40 -31.15 -7.29 -0.05
C PRO A 40 -29.78 -7.24 0.62
N ILE A 41 -28.77 -7.07 -0.23
CA ILE A 41 -27.38 -6.84 0.15
C ILE A 41 -27.39 -5.71 1.16
N ASP A 42 -26.74 -5.93 2.31
CA ASP A 42 -26.68 -4.96 3.39
C ASP A 42 -26.27 -3.59 2.81
N PRO A 43 -26.88 -2.46 3.18
CA PRO A 43 -26.45 -1.15 2.67
C PRO A 43 -24.94 -0.89 2.85
N ASP A 44 -24.30 -1.52 3.85
CA ASP A 44 -22.84 -1.50 4.03
C ASP A 44 -22.07 -2.44 3.08
N GLU A 45 -22.74 -3.41 2.45
CA GLU A 45 -22.22 -4.19 1.32
C GLU A 45 -22.40 -3.45 -0.03
N ARG A 46 -23.23 -2.38 -0.11
CA ARG A 46 -23.22 -1.44 -1.25
C ARG A 46 -21.99 -0.52 -1.13
N LYS A 47 -20.80 -1.13 -1.14
CA LYS A 47 -19.48 -0.50 -0.95
C LYS A 47 -19.05 0.39 -2.12
N ASP A 48 -19.97 1.02 -2.82
CA ASP A 48 -19.61 2.00 -3.84
C ASP A 48 -19.52 3.38 -3.17
N LYS A 49 -18.34 3.68 -2.63
CA LYS A 49 -18.01 5.04 -2.20
C LYS A 49 -17.75 5.89 -3.45
N VAL A 50 -18.58 6.91 -3.66
CA VAL A 50 -18.39 7.85 -4.77
C VAL A 50 -17.27 8.83 -4.41
N LEU A 51 -16.23 8.86 -5.25
CA LEU A 51 -15.15 9.84 -5.16
C LEU A 51 -15.41 10.94 -6.19
N HIS A 52 -15.49 12.18 -5.71
CA HIS A 52 -15.51 13.36 -6.58
C HIS A 52 -14.09 13.90 -6.71
N ALA A 53 -13.53 13.84 -7.91
CA ALA A 53 -12.21 14.37 -8.22
C ALA A 53 -12.33 15.60 -9.13
N ARG A 54 -11.45 16.58 -8.93
CA ARG A 54 -11.23 17.66 -9.91
C ARG A 54 -10.25 17.14 -10.95
N ILE A 55 -10.65 17.16 -12.21
CA ILE A 55 -9.84 16.70 -13.35
C ILE A 55 -9.88 17.76 -14.45
N PRO A 56 -8.73 18.08 -15.08
CA PRO A 56 -8.70 18.96 -16.25
C PRO A 56 -9.62 18.46 -17.38
N GLU A 57 -10.22 19.38 -18.14
CA GLU A 57 -11.14 19.03 -19.23
C GLU A 57 -10.49 18.15 -20.31
N SER A 58 -9.21 18.40 -20.59
CA SER A 58 -8.42 17.60 -21.54
C SER A 58 -8.29 16.14 -21.09
N LEU A 59 -8.12 15.90 -19.79
CA LEU A 59 -8.00 14.55 -19.24
C LEU A 59 -9.36 13.82 -19.24
N ASP A 60 -10.46 14.49 -18.90
CA ASP A 60 -11.81 13.90 -19.00
C ASP A 60 -12.12 13.49 -20.45
N ALA A 61 -11.78 14.33 -21.42
CA ALA A 61 -11.97 14.03 -22.84
C ALA A 61 -11.18 12.79 -23.28
N GLN A 62 -9.92 12.67 -22.85
CA GLN A 62 -9.08 11.50 -23.11
C GLN A 62 -9.63 10.23 -22.45
N LEU A 63 -10.03 10.30 -21.18
CA LEU A 63 -10.64 9.16 -20.45
C LEU A 63 -11.92 8.67 -21.15
N ARG A 64 -12.76 9.58 -21.63
CA ARG A 64 -13.96 9.23 -22.42
C ARG A 64 -13.60 8.58 -23.76
N GLN A 65 -12.56 9.07 -24.44
CA GLN A 65 -12.12 8.52 -25.72
C GLN A 65 -11.60 7.09 -25.56
N GLU A 66 -10.75 6.87 -24.57
CA GLU A 66 -10.19 5.54 -24.31
C GLU A 66 -11.25 4.55 -23.83
N ALA A 67 -12.17 4.97 -22.95
CA ALA A 67 -13.29 4.13 -22.52
C ALA A 67 -14.18 3.71 -23.70
N ARG A 68 -14.45 4.64 -24.64
CA ARG A 68 -15.20 4.34 -25.88
C ARG A 68 -14.47 3.33 -26.77
N LYS A 69 -13.16 3.49 -26.95
CA LYS A 69 -12.33 2.57 -27.74
C LYS A 69 -12.37 1.16 -27.18
N MET A 70 -12.30 1.04 -25.86
CA MET A 70 -12.40 -0.23 -25.12
C MET A 70 -13.84 -0.73 -24.93
N ARG A 71 -14.85 0.04 -25.37
CA ARG A 71 -16.29 -0.26 -25.22
C ARG A 71 -16.73 -0.52 -23.76
N ILE A 72 -16.13 0.19 -22.82
CA ILE A 72 -16.48 0.12 -21.39
C ILE A 72 -16.90 1.49 -20.86
N PRO A 73 -17.66 1.56 -19.75
CA PRO A 73 -17.92 2.83 -19.07
C PRO A 73 -16.64 3.45 -18.51
N VAL A 74 -16.57 4.79 -18.49
CA VAL A 74 -15.43 5.55 -17.93
C VAL A 74 -15.15 5.17 -16.48
N SER A 75 -16.19 4.98 -15.66
CA SER A 75 -16.04 4.56 -14.27
C SER A 75 -15.36 3.20 -14.13
N ASN A 76 -15.61 2.27 -15.05
CA ASN A 76 -14.98 0.95 -15.05
C ASN A 76 -13.51 1.04 -15.50
N LEU A 77 -13.23 1.87 -16.51
CA LEU A 77 -11.86 2.13 -16.94
C LEU A 77 -11.01 2.71 -15.81
N VAL A 78 -11.52 3.76 -15.16
CA VAL A 78 -10.82 4.42 -14.04
C VAL A 78 -10.61 3.44 -12.90
N ARG A 79 -11.62 2.63 -12.56
CA ARG A 79 -11.48 1.59 -11.53
C ARG A 79 -10.37 0.60 -11.89
N ASN A 80 -10.37 0.06 -13.11
CA ASN A 80 -9.36 -0.90 -13.54
C ASN A 80 -7.96 -0.29 -13.50
N ILE A 81 -7.77 0.92 -14.03
CA ILE A 81 -6.46 1.60 -14.00
C ILE A 81 -5.98 1.80 -12.56
N LEU A 82 -6.85 2.26 -11.66
CA LEU A 82 -6.49 2.44 -10.25
C LEU A 82 -6.16 1.10 -9.58
N GLU A 83 -6.94 0.05 -9.82
CA GLU A 83 -6.64 -1.28 -9.27
C GLU A 83 -5.35 -1.87 -9.83
N ASP A 84 -5.10 -1.72 -11.13
CA ASP A 84 -3.93 -2.29 -11.81
C ASP A 84 -2.64 -1.55 -11.41
N THR A 85 -2.70 -0.22 -11.28
CA THR A 85 -1.56 0.58 -10.80
C THR A 85 -1.23 0.27 -9.36
N LEU A 86 -2.24 0.11 -8.49
CA LEU A 86 -2.01 -0.26 -7.09
C LEU A 86 -1.42 -1.67 -6.95
N ARG A 87 -1.97 -2.65 -7.67
CA ARG A 87 -1.41 -4.03 -7.69
C ARG A 87 0.03 -4.05 -8.17
N LEU A 88 0.36 -3.27 -9.20
CA LEU A 88 1.72 -3.18 -9.71
C LEU A 88 2.68 -2.63 -8.65
N VAL A 89 2.31 -1.53 -7.97
CA VAL A 89 3.14 -0.92 -6.92
C VAL A 89 3.32 -1.88 -5.74
N ASP A 90 2.25 -2.55 -5.30
CA ASP A 90 2.32 -3.50 -4.19
C ASP A 90 3.29 -4.65 -4.47
N ASN A 91 3.27 -5.18 -5.70
CA ASN A 91 4.19 -6.26 -6.10
C ASN A 91 5.64 -5.78 -6.13
N VAL A 92 5.92 -4.61 -6.70
CA VAL A 92 7.29 -4.06 -6.77
C VAL A 92 7.85 -3.79 -5.37
N VAL A 93 7.03 -3.29 -4.47
CA VAL A 93 7.41 -3.06 -3.07
C VAL A 93 7.69 -4.39 -2.37
N ALA A 94 6.87 -5.42 -2.60
CA ALA A 94 7.12 -6.76 -2.06
C ALA A 94 8.45 -7.34 -2.56
N ASP A 95 8.70 -7.29 -3.87
CA ASP A 95 9.94 -7.78 -4.50
C ASP A 95 11.18 -7.06 -3.95
N SER A 96 11.05 -5.76 -3.68
CA SER A 96 12.14 -4.95 -3.10
C SER A 96 12.51 -5.42 -1.70
N PHE A 97 11.53 -5.79 -0.87
CA PHE A 97 11.79 -6.33 0.46
C PHE A 97 12.43 -7.72 0.41
N GLU A 98 11.99 -8.59 -0.50
CA GLU A 98 12.60 -9.92 -0.70
C GLU A 98 14.06 -9.81 -1.16
N LEU A 99 14.34 -8.84 -2.04
CA LEU A 99 15.70 -8.57 -2.50
C LEU A 99 16.59 -8.07 -1.35
N VAL A 100 16.11 -7.14 -0.52
CA VAL A 100 16.85 -6.64 0.64
C VAL A 100 17.18 -7.76 1.62
N ASP A 101 16.23 -8.66 1.90
CA ASP A 101 16.47 -9.80 2.78
C ASP A 101 17.47 -10.79 2.19
N THR A 102 17.46 -10.98 0.87
CA THR A 102 18.43 -11.82 0.16
C THR A 102 19.83 -11.21 0.22
N VAL A 103 19.96 -9.94 -0.13
CA VAL A 103 21.24 -9.20 -0.07
C VAL A 103 21.79 -9.18 1.36
N ARG A 104 20.93 -8.97 2.36
CA ARG A 104 21.32 -9.02 3.77
C ARG A 104 21.84 -10.40 4.15
N ARG A 105 21.16 -11.47 3.73
CA ARG A 105 21.57 -12.85 4.01
C ARG A 105 22.91 -13.16 3.35
N ASP A 106 23.10 -12.75 2.10
CA ASP A 106 24.34 -12.96 1.35
C ASP A 106 25.50 -12.17 1.98
N ALA A 107 25.28 -10.91 2.37
CA ALA A 107 26.28 -10.11 3.06
C ALA A 107 26.72 -10.73 4.39
N LEU A 108 25.76 -11.27 5.17
CA LEU A 108 26.08 -11.99 6.42
C LEU A 108 26.85 -13.29 6.15
N HIS A 109 26.49 -14.02 5.10
CA HIS A 109 27.19 -15.24 4.72
C HIS A 109 28.63 -14.95 4.26
N ILE A 110 28.83 -13.90 3.46
CA ILE A 110 30.16 -13.44 3.02
C ILE A 110 31.00 -13.00 4.23
N ALA A 111 30.39 -12.28 5.18
CA ALA A 111 31.10 -11.88 6.40
C ALA A 111 31.51 -13.08 7.27
N ASP A 112 30.67 -14.12 7.36
CA ASP A 112 31.00 -15.34 8.10
C ASP A 112 32.09 -16.16 7.40
N THR A 113 32.02 -16.32 6.08
CA THR A 113 33.06 -17.04 5.33
C THR A 113 34.40 -16.32 5.41
N ALA A 114 34.42 -14.99 5.30
CA ALA A 114 35.62 -14.18 5.51
C ALA A 114 36.17 -14.35 6.93
N LYS A 115 35.34 -14.26 7.97
CA LYS A 115 35.78 -14.50 9.36
C LYS A 115 36.36 -15.90 9.55
N ARG A 116 35.82 -16.91 8.87
CA ARG A 116 36.30 -18.29 8.97
C ARG A 116 37.66 -18.49 8.29
N THR A 117 37.88 -17.88 7.13
CA THR A 117 39.19 -17.88 6.46
C THR A 117 40.22 -17.07 7.24
N TYR A 118 39.91 -15.84 7.68
CA TYR A 118 40.85 -15.02 8.47
C TYR A 118 41.09 -15.57 9.89
N GLY A 119 40.08 -16.18 10.53
CA GLY A 119 40.19 -16.80 11.85
C GLY A 119 41.02 -18.08 11.88
N SER A 120 41.07 -18.85 10.78
CA SER A 120 41.98 -20.01 10.70
C SER A 120 43.45 -19.62 10.63
N PHE A 121 43.78 -18.43 10.09
CA PHE A 121 45.15 -17.91 10.09
C PHE A 121 45.57 -17.33 11.45
N ALA A 122 44.63 -16.78 12.23
CA ALA A 122 44.90 -16.33 13.60
C ALA A 122 45.15 -17.51 14.55
N LYS A 123 44.35 -18.59 14.44
CA LYS A 123 44.52 -19.79 15.27
C LYS A 123 45.80 -20.57 14.97
N ALA A 124 46.33 -20.47 13.76
CA ALA A 124 47.61 -21.08 13.39
C ALA A 124 48.84 -20.38 14.02
N ARG A 125 48.68 -19.24 14.70
CA ARG A 125 49.76 -18.54 15.41
C ARG A 125 49.75 -18.74 16.93
N ASP A 126 48.69 -19.33 17.50
CA ASP A 126 48.56 -19.57 18.94
C ASP A 126 48.92 -21.02 19.35
N ASP A 127 49.26 -21.90 18.40
CA ASP A 127 49.66 -23.30 18.67
C ASP A 127 51.22 -23.52 18.63
N GLU A 128 52.03 -22.44 18.69
CA GLU A 128 53.51 -22.51 18.70
C GLU A 128 54.18 -21.90 19.96
N ASP A 129 53.52 -21.91 21.13
CA ASP A 129 54.12 -21.42 22.39
C ASP A 129 53.92 -22.38 23.60
N GLU A 130 54.46 -23.59 23.50
CA GLU A 130 55.16 -24.30 24.58
C GLU A 130 56.39 -24.86 23.86
N ASP A 131 57.53 -24.16 23.84
CA ASP A 131 58.67 -24.36 24.74
C ASP A 131 59.65 -23.19 24.56
N GLY A 132 60.06 -22.54 25.65
CA GLY A 132 60.94 -21.37 25.59
C GLY A 132 62.39 -21.66 25.18
N GLU A 133 63.01 -20.68 24.52
CA GLU A 133 64.16 -19.88 25.02
C GLU A 133 64.89 -19.19 23.84
N GLY A 134 65.07 -17.86 23.92
CA GLY A 134 66.24 -17.20 23.32
C GLY A 134 66.02 -16.04 22.33
N GLU A 135 66.20 -14.83 22.86
CA GLU A 135 66.92 -13.68 22.28
C GLU A 135 66.32 -12.81 21.16
N GLU A 136 65.97 -11.59 21.59
CA GLU A 136 66.24 -10.26 21.04
C GLU A 136 66.26 -10.03 19.52
N GLY A 137 65.27 -9.25 19.07
CA GLY A 137 65.34 -8.42 17.87
C GLY A 137 64.17 -7.44 17.82
N ALA A 138 64.45 -6.15 18.05
CA ALA A 138 63.63 -5.04 17.56
C ALA A 138 63.44 -5.23 16.03
N GLU A 139 62.52 -4.63 15.29
CA GLU A 139 61.95 -3.29 15.25
C GLU A 139 60.95 -3.30 14.06
N GLY A 140 60.00 -2.37 14.01
CA GLY A 140 59.31 -2.04 12.75
C GLY A 140 57.85 -2.44 12.67
N GLU A 141 57.01 -1.56 13.19
CA GLU A 141 55.75 -1.11 12.58
C GLU A 141 55.56 -1.46 11.08
N ASP A 142 54.46 -2.17 10.76
CA ASP A 142 53.70 -1.97 9.51
C ASP A 142 52.28 -2.51 9.69
N ALA A 143 51.43 -1.59 10.15
CA ALA A 143 50.00 -1.75 10.22
C ALA A 143 49.38 -1.71 8.81
N ALA A 144 48.34 -2.52 8.62
CA ALA A 144 47.33 -2.41 7.56
C ALA A 144 47.85 -2.44 6.12
N VAL A 145 47.86 -3.64 5.53
CA VAL A 145 47.78 -3.77 4.06
C VAL A 145 46.43 -3.20 3.62
N PHE A 146 46.45 -1.95 3.16
CA PHE A 146 45.45 -1.40 2.26
C PHE A 146 45.46 -2.24 0.98
N VAL A 147 44.40 -3.02 0.74
CA VAL A 147 44.14 -3.52 -0.61
C VAL A 147 43.26 -2.48 -1.28
N ALA A 148 43.88 -1.76 -2.21
CA ALA A 148 43.20 -0.89 -3.16
C ALA A 148 42.14 -1.70 -3.91
N ALA A 149 40.88 -1.29 -3.76
CA ALA A 149 39.84 -1.61 -4.71
C ALA A 149 39.74 -0.42 -5.67
N ASP A 150 40.56 -0.44 -6.72
CA ASP A 150 40.38 0.42 -7.88
C ASP A 150 40.60 -0.45 -9.12
N GLU A 151 39.50 -0.85 -9.74
CA GLU A 151 39.27 -0.66 -11.18
C GLU A 151 37.80 -1.06 -11.47
N ALA A 152 36.91 -0.07 -11.41
CA ALA A 152 35.61 -0.15 -12.07
C ALA A 152 35.81 0.13 -13.58
N PRO A 153 35.05 -0.50 -14.48
CA PRO A 153 35.14 -0.20 -15.90
C PRO A 153 34.63 1.22 -16.20
N ASP A 154 35.34 1.92 -17.10
CA ASP A 154 34.96 3.20 -17.69
C ASP A 154 33.52 3.19 -18.22
N GLU A 155 32.61 3.90 -17.56
CA GLU A 155 31.34 4.37 -18.14
C GLU A 155 31.16 5.87 -17.84
N ASP A 156 30.66 6.58 -18.85
CA ASP A 156 30.80 8.02 -19.11
C ASP A 156 30.30 8.98 -18.01
N PRO A 157 30.95 10.15 -17.79
CA PRO A 157 30.48 11.15 -16.85
C PRO A 157 29.50 12.13 -17.50
N GLU A 158 28.24 11.75 -17.62
CA GLU A 158 27.14 12.72 -17.55
C GLU A 158 26.13 12.28 -16.47
N SER A 159 25.99 13.13 -15.45
CA SER A 159 25.01 13.06 -14.35
C SER A 159 25.35 12.16 -13.16
N ALA A 160 26.16 12.69 -12.23
CA ALA A 160 25.86 12.69 -10.79
C ALA A 160 27.02 13.29 -9.98
N SER A 161 27.01 14.60 -9.77
CA SER A 161 27.74 15.21 -8.65
C SER A 161 26.78 16.09 -7.85
N ASN A 162 26.20 15.48 -6.82
CA ASN A 162 25.92 16.14 -5.55
C ASN A 162 26.47 15.21 -4.47
N ALA A 163 27.79 15.08 -4.42
CA ALA A 163 28.47 14.59 -3.24
C ALA A 163 28.34 15.68 -2.17
N ALA A 164 27.57 15.39 -1.13
CA ALA A 164 27.33 16.26 -0.01
C ALA A 164 28.65 16.66 0.66
N ASP A 165 28.87 17.97 0.77
CA ASP A 165 29.88 18.61 1.61
C ASP A 165 29.49 18.42 3.08
N PRO A 166 30.29 17.71 3.91
CA PRO A 166 29.95 17.49 5.32
C PRO A 166 30.08 18.76 6.20
N GLY A 167 30.36 19.92 5.62
CA GLY A 167 30.37 21.22 6.29
C GLY A 167 29.22 22.17 5.90
N ARG A 168 28.37 21.82 4.93
CA ARG A 168 27.23 22.65 4.55
C ARG A 168 26.12 22.39 5.55
N THR A 169 25.84 23.34 6.45
CA THR A 169 24.54 23.38 7.14
C THR A 169 23.48 23.60 6.07
N GLU A 170 23.03 22.50 5.46
CA GLU A 170 21.91 22.49 4.56
C GLU A 170 20.73 23.10 5.32
N ASP A 171 20.10 24.11 4.71
CA ASP A 171 18.90 24.71 5.30
C ASP A 171 17.90 23.57 5.53
N PRO A 172 17.50 23.29 6.79
CA PRO A 172 16.65 22.14 7.12
C PRO A 172 15.25 22.24 6.51
N LEU A 173 14.95 23.34 5.82
CA LEU A 173 13.72 23.62 5.11
C LEU A 173 13.90 23.68 3.58
N ALA A 174 15.09 23.39 3.04
CA ALA A 174 15.40 23.53 1.61
C ALA A 174 14.56 22.61 0.71
N ASP A 175 14.14 21.45 1.21
CA ASP A 175 13.34 20.46 0.49
C ASP A 175 11.83 20.72 0.59
N ILE A 176 11.41 21.74 1.35
CA ILE A 176 9.99 22.04 1.56
C ILE A 176 9.48 22.94 0.43
N TYR A 177 8.66 22.39 -0.47
CA TYR A 177 8.05 23.15 -1.58
C TYR A 177 6.74 23.86 -1.18
N GLY A 178 6.17 23.55 -0.02
CA GLY A 178 4.91 24.14 0.42
C GLY A 178 4.55 23.87 1.87
N TRP A 179 3.58 24.63 2.37
CA TRP A 179 3.12 24.57 3.76
C TRP A 179 1.64 24.24 3.83
N GLN A 180 1.26 23.30 4.70
CA GLN A 180 -0.14 22.98 4.99
C GLN A 180 -0.46 23.28 6.45
N SER A 181 -1.44 24.16 6.70
CA SER A 181 -1.93 24.43 8.05
C SER A 181 -2.76 23.25 8.57
N LEU A 182 -2.33 22.66 9.67
CA LEU A 182 -2.96 21.52 10.33
C LEU A 182 -3.12 21.77 11.82
N ARG A 183 -4.09 21.08 12.43
CA ARG A 183 -4.20 21.01 13.89
C ARG A 183 -3.40 19.82 14.40
N VAL A 184 -2.37 20.07 15.22
CA VAL A 184 -1.44 19.03 15.63
C VAL A 184 -2.10 18.06 16.64
N SER A 185 -1.95 16.75 16.44
CA SER A 185 -2.55 15.74 17.33
C SER A 185 -1.61 15.26 18.45
N ARG A 186 -0.32 15.57 18.33
CA ARG A 186 0.75 15.30 19.31
C ARG A 186 1.49 16.61 19.59
N GLU A 187 2.38 16.59 20.57
CA GLU A 187 3.33 17.69 20.76
C GLU A 187 4.46 17.53 19.75
N GLU A 188 4.80 18.61 19.06
CA GLU A 188 5.81 18.65 17.99
C GLU A 188 6.72 19.87 18.20
N HIS A 189 7.85 19.97 17.51
CA HIS A 189 8.76 21.11 17.65
C HIS A 189 8.87 21.90 16.34
N CYS A 190 8.95 23.22 16.45
CA CYS A 190 9.14 24.10 15.30
C CYS A 190 10.57 23.96 14.73
N ALA A 191 10.70 23.63 13.45
CA ALA A 191 12.01 23.44 12.81
C ALA A 191 12.86 24.73 12.71
N LYS A 192 12.26 25.93 12.86
CA LYS A 192 12.97 27.22 12.78
C LYS A 192 13.38 27.77 14.14
N CYS A 193 12.49 27.73 15.13
CA CYS A 193 12.73 28.33 16.46
C CYS A 193 12.80 27.32 17.61
N ASP A 194 12.63 26.03 17.32
CA ASP A 194 12.62 24.91 18.28
C ASP A 194 11.56 25.00 19.38
N ALA A 195 10.60 25.93 19.26
CA ALA A 195 9.50 26.05 20.21
C ALA A 195 8.59 24.81 20.13
N ALA A 196 8.19 24.30 21.30
CA ALA A 196 7.19 23.24 21.41
C ALA A 196 5.82 23.74 20.92
N ILE A 197 5.22 22.96 20.02
CA ILE A 197 3.90 23.16 19.45
C ILE A 197 2.96 22.22 20.16
N ALA A 198 2.14 22.77 21.05
CA ALA A 198 1.21 21.99 21.85
C ALA A 198 0.16 21.29 20.99
N ARG A 199 -0.23 20.08 21.41
CA ARG A 199 -1.35 19.34 20.84
C ARG A 199 -2.62 20.21 20.80
N GLY A 200 -3.31 20.19 19.66
CA GLY A 200 -4.55 20.93 19.43
C GLY A 200 -4.33 22.34 18.86
N THR A 201 -3.10 22.81 18.79
CA THR A 201 -2.73 24.10 18.19
C THR A 201 -2.64 23.98 16.67
N SER A 202 -2.87 25.08 15.96
CA SER A 202 -2.51 25.21 14.54
C SER A 202 -1.00 25.27 14.38
N ALA A 203 -0.48 24.56 13.38
CA ALA A 203 0.87 24.67 12.90
C ALA A 203 0.95 24.26 11.44
N ASN A 204 2.07 24.58 10.79
CA ASN A 204 2.25 24.39 9.37
C ASN A 204 3.18 23.21 9.13
N LEU A 205 2.68 22.16 8.48
CA LEU A 205 3.45 20.99 8.10
C LEU A 205 4.08 21.24 6.73
N GLY A 206 5.40 21.06 6.63
CA GLY A 206 6.14 21.15 5.37
C GLY A 206 5.80 19.98 4.44
N GLN A 207 5.52 20.29 3.18
CA GLN A 207 5.38 19.33 2.09
C GLN A 207 6.71 19.25 1.33
N SER A 208 7.26 18.05 1.23
CA SER A 208 8.51 17.74 0.54
C SER A 208 8.25 16.74 -0.59
N ASP A 209 8.99 16.87 -1.68
CA ASP A 209 9.01 15.94 -2.80
C ASP A 209 10.05 14.83 -2.61
N VAL A 210 10.93 14.97 -1.60
CA VAL A 210 11.92 13.96 -1.22
C VAL A 210 11.21 12.80 -0.51
N PRO A 211 11.26 11.57 -1.07
CA PRO A 211 10.67 10.41 -0.43
C PRO A 211 11.32 10.12 0.92
N GLY A 212 10.50 9.96 1.96
CA GLY A 212 10.99 9.67 3.32
C GLY A 212 11.56 10.88 4.07
N ALA A 213 11.43 12.10 3.55
CA ALA A 213 11.81 13.31 4.26
C ALA A 213 11.16 13.38 5.65
N ALA A 214 11.94 13.83 6.64
CA ALA A 214 11.45 14.02 7.99
C ALA A 214 10.35 15.10 8.00
N ARG A 215 9.28 14.88 8.75
CA ARG A 215 8.22 15.88 8.92
C ARG A 215 8.79 17.13 9.59
N ARG A 216 8.70 18.27 8.91
CA ARG A 216 9.09 19.58 9.46
C ARG A 216 7.84 20.37 9.82
N TRP A 217 7.76 20.83 11.06
CA TRP A 217 6.68 21.69 11.54
C TRP A 217 7.18 23.13 11.68
N LEU A 218 6.33 24.11 11.38
CA LEU A 218 6.54 25.52 11.71
C LEU A 218 5.37 26.04 12.56
N CYS A 219 5.70 26.77 13.63
CA CYS A 219 4.69 27.52 14.37
C CYS A 219 4.17 28.70 13.54
N ASP A 220 2.97 29.19 13.86
CA ASP A 220 2.33 30.27 13.10
C ASP A 220 3.19 31.55 13.10
N ALA A 221 3.89 31.87 14.19
CA ALA A 221 4.79 33.02 14.26
C ALA A 221 5.99 32.91 13.29
N CYS A 222 6.54 31.71 13.11
CA CYS A 222 7.63 31.49 12.16
C CYS A 222 7.12 31.46 10.72
N MET A 223 5.87 31.08 10.48
CA MET A 223 5.22 31.06 9.18
C MET A 223 4.89 32.48 8.68
N GLU A 224 4.45 33.37 9.57
CA GLU A 224 4.22 34.79 9.24
C GLU A 224 5.53 35.54 8.94
N ALA A 225 6.65 35.05 9.47
CA ALA A 225 7.98 35.62 9.30
C ALA A 225 8.85 34.86 8.27
N TRP A 226 8.23 34.13 7.34
CA TRP A 226 8.88 33.31 6.32
C TRP A 226 8.81 33.97 4.94
#